data_AF-A0A673KZA6-F1
#
_entry.id   AF-A0A673KZA6-F1
#
_cell.length_a   1.000
_cell.length_b   1.000
_cell.length_c   1.000
_cell.angle_alpha   90.00
_cell.angle_beta   90.00
_cell.angle_gamma   90.00
#
_symmetry.space_group_name_H-M   'P 1'
#
loop_
_entity.id
_entity.type
_entity.pdbx_description
1 polymer ?
#
loop_
_entity_poly.entity_id
_entity_poly.type
_entity_poly.pdbx_seq_one_letter_code
_entity_poly.pdbx_strand_id
1 'polypeptide(L)'
;MLFQKGSTEGLGEVHFFPENIFNLRYYPYYGKLRHVNYSSPLVAVRFPSVQYDTQLHVQCKLNGKGIINDSPTDRFLGSVSFTLVVGA
;
A
#
# COMPACT_ATOMS: atom_id res chain seq x y z
N MET A 1 2.77 -4.98 5.36
CA MET A 1 2.38 -3.57 5.07
C MET A 1 1.84 -2.99 6.36
N LEU A 2 2.44 -1.94 6.93
CA LEU A 2 1.83 -1.23 8.08
C LEU A 2 1.61 0.21 7.65
N PHE A 3 0.38 0.68 7.87
CA PHE A 3 0.07 2.10 7.87
C PHE A 3 0.82 2.73 9.04
N GLN A 4 1.70 3.70 8.78
CA GLN A 4 2.16 4.60 9.84
C GLN A 4 1.10 5.70 9.96
N LYS A 5 0.54 5.77 11.15
CA LYS A 5 -0.64 6.52 11.60
C LYS A 5 -0.50 8.04 11.37
N GLY A 6 -0.76 8.51 10.15
CA GLY A 6 -1.40 9.81 9.94
C GLY A 6 -2.87 9.68 10.33
N SER A 7 -3.46 10.72 10.92
CA SER A 7 -4.80 10.73 11.54
C SER A 7 -5.74 9.63 11.00
N THR A 8 -5.95 8.56 11.80
CA THR A 8 -6.91 7.48 11.49
C THR A 8 -8.36 7.94 11.63
N GLU A 9 -8.57 9.21 11.97
CA GLU A 9 -9.87 9.84 12.12
C GLU A 9 -10.50 9.93 10.73
N GLY A 10 -11.47 9.05 10.47
CA GLY A 10 -12.24 9.02 9.22
C GLY A 10 -11.96 7.85 8.28
N LEU A 11 -10.89 7.06 8.44
CA LEU A 11 -10.69 5.85 7.61
C LEU A 11 -11.45 4.62 8.13
N GLY A 12 -11.71 4.57 9.45
CA GLY A 12 -12.32 3.43 10.10
C GLY A 12 -11.42 2.19 10.13
N GLU A 13 -12.02 1.01 10.16
CA GLU A 13 -11.31 -0.27 10.04
C GLU A 13 -10.68 -0.41 8.65
N VAL A 14 -9.53 -1.08 8.56
CA VAL A 14 -8.83 -1.31 7.29
C VAL A 14 -8.65 -2.82 7.06
N HIS A 15 -9.14 -3.30 5.92
CA HIS A 15 -9.05 -4.70 5.51
C HIS A 15 -8.07 -4.88 4.37
N PHE A 16 -7.30 -5.97 4.40
CA PHE A 16 -6.36 -6.33 3.35
C PHE A 16 -6.78 -7.64 2.68
N PHE A 17 -6.60 -7.72 1.37
CA PHE A 17 -6.86 -8.94 0.61
C PHE A 17 -5.69 -9.25 -0.36
N PRO A 18 -5.24 -10.51 -0.45
CA PRO A 18 -5.66 -11.65 0.37
C PRO A 18 -5.17 -11.55 1.83
N GLU A 19 -4.01 -10.94 2.04
CA GLU A 19 -3.37 -10.75 3.34
C GLU A 19 -2.62 -9.41 3.35
N ASN A 20 -2.12 -8.97 4.51
CA ASN A 20 -1.34 -7.74 4.65
C ASN A 20 0.16 -7.91 4.28
N ILE A 21 0.51 -9.00 3.58
CA ILE A 21 1.87 -9.37 3.19
C ILE A 21 2.01 -9.61 1.69
N PHE A 22 3.25 -9.48 1.20
CA PHE A 22 3.64 -10.02 -0.10
C PHE A 22 4.33 -11.36 0.12
N ASN A 23 3.86 -12.41 -0.56
CA ASN A 23 4.45 -13.73 -0.43
C ASN A 23 5.86 -13.75 -1.06
N LEU A 24 6.85 -14.22 -0.30
CA LEU A 24 8.25 -14.23 -0.74
C LEU A 24 8.49 -15.14 -1.96
N ARG A 25 7.57 -16.06 -2.28
CA ARG A 25 7.65 -16.90 -3.48
C ARG A 25 7.70 -16.15 -4.82
N TYR A 26 7.28 -14.89 -4.83
CA TYR A 26 7.34 -14.03 -6.02
C TYR A 26 8.74 -13.42 -6.24
N TYR A 27 9.67 -13.64 -5.31
CA TYR A 27 11.01 -13.06 -5.34
C TYR A 27 12.08 -14.15 -5.28
N PRO A 28 13.24 -13.95 -5.93
CA PRO A 28 13.62 -12.79 -6.74
C PRO A 28 13.04 -12.84 -8.17
N TYR A 29 12.79 -11.65 -8.73
CA TYR A 29 12.39 -11.51 -10.13
C TYR A 29 13.61 -11.38 -11.03
N TYR A 30 13.78 -12.30 -11.99
CA TYR A 30 14.95 -12.35 -12.89
C TYR A 30 14.75 -11.67 -14.26
N GLY A 31 13.69 -10.86 -14.40
CA GLY A 31 13.41 -10.11 -15.63
C GLY A 31 12.51 -10.85 -16.62
N LYS A 32 11.92 -10.08 -17.54
CA LYS A 32 10.84 -10.51 -18.45
C LYS A 32 11.23 -11.66 -19.36
N LEU A 33 12.50 -11.75 -19.77
CA LEU A 33 12.97 -12.82 -20.65
C LEU A 33 13.00 -14.19 -19.97
N ARG A 34 13.34 -14.26 -18.67
CA ARG A 34 13.30 -15.52 -17.90
C ARG A 34 11.91 -15.80 -17.35
N HIS A 35 11.21 -14.76 -16.94
CA HIS A 35 9.93 -14.82 -16.26
C HIS A 35 8.85 -14.18 -17.16
N VAL A 36 8.59 -14.81 -18.32
CA VAL A 36 7.70 -14.27 -19.36
C VAL A 36 6.27 -14.03 -18.88
N ASN A 37 5.76 -14.96 -18.05
CA ASN A 37 4.40 -14.91 -17.49
C ASN A 37 4.38 -14.46 -16.03
N TYR A 38 5.39 -13.68 -15.59
CA TYR A 38 5.40 -13.16 -14.24
C TYR A 38 4.46 -11.97 -14.09
N SER A 39 3.66 -12.01 -13.03
CA SER A 39 2.86 -10.89 -12.57
C SER A 39 3.31 -10.51 -11.17
N SER A 40 3.53 -9.23 -10.94
CA SER A 40 3.84 -8.72 -9.60
C SER A 40 2.69 -9.05 -8.65
N PRO A 41 2.97 -9.46 -7.41
CA PRO A 41 1.93 -9.71 -6.43
C PRO A 41 1.19 -8.40 -6.11
N LEU A 42 -0.11 -8.50 -5.89
CA LEU A 42 -0.98 -7.37 -5.58
C LEU A 42 -1.64 -7.58 -4.23
N VAL A 43 -1.92 -6.47 -3.54
CA VAL A 43 -2.70 -6.43 -2.31
C VAL A 43 -3.79 -5.38 -2.50
N ALA A 44 -5.02 -5.73 -2.22
CA ALA A 44 -6.13 -4.79 -2.16
C ALA A 44 -6.32 -4.29 -0.73
N VAL A 45 -6.65 -3.01 -0.59
CA VAL A 45 -6.99 -2.38 0.68
C VAL A 45 -8.44 -1.92 0.61
N ARG A 46 -9.22 -2.23 1.63
CA ARG A 46 -10.64 -1.85 1.73
C ARG A 46 -10.89 -1.07 3.02
N PHE A 47 -11.61 0.05 2.88
CA PHE A 47 -12.06 0.92 3.96
C PHE A 47 -13.59 0.83 4.09
N PRO A 48 -14.15 -0.16 4.82
CA PRO A 48 -15.60 -0.36 4.92
C PRO A 48 -16.35 0.77 5.65
N SER A 49 -15.67 1.46 6.56
CA SER A 49 -16.28 2.49 7.43
C SER A 49 -15.61 3.85 7.22
N VAL A 50 -15.26 4.15 5.96
CA VAL A 50 -14.68 5.45 5.59
C VAL A 50 -15.71 6.56 5.73
N GLN A 51 -15.28 7.72 6.22
CA GLN A 51 -16.11 8.89 6.40
C GLN A 51 -16.38 9.56 5.06
N TYR A 52 -17.65 9.83 4.80
CA TYR A 52 -18.11 10.53 3.60
C TYR A 52 -17.82 12.03 3.66
N ASP A 53 -17.77 12.65 2.48
CA ASP A 53 -17.63 14.10 2.27
C ASP A 53 -16.43 14.73 3.02
N THR A 54 -15.43 13.91 3.32
CA THR A 54 -14.23 14.30 4.07
C THR A 54 -13.00 14.03 3.23
N GLN A 55 -12.08 14.99 3.22
CA GLN A 55 -10.79 14.82 2.53
C GLN A 55 -9.80 14.09 3.43
N LEU A 56 -9.49 12.85 3.07
CA LEU A 56 -8.59 11.97 3.83
C LEU A 56 -7.25 11.84 3.11
N HIS A 57 -6.16 12.07 3.85
CA HIS A 57 -4.80 11.85 3.35
C HIS A 57 -4.29 10.48 3.79
N VAL A 58 -4.16 9.57 2.83
CA VAL A 58 -3.78 8.17 3.08
C VAL A 58 -2.35 7.93 2.65
N GLN A 59 -1.54 7.29 3.51
CA GLN A 59 -0.20 6.82 3.17
C GLN A 59 -0.06 5.33 3.46
N CYS A 60 0.20 4.54 2.41
CA CYS A 60 0.48 3.12 2.51
C CYS A 60 2.00 2.90 2.49
N LYS A 61 2.57 2.19 3.48
CA LYS A 61 4.01 1.90 3.55
C LYS A 61 4.31 0.41 3.49
N LEU A 62 5.35 0.07 2.73
CA LEU A 62 5.93 -1.26 2.70
C LEU A 62 6.89 -1.42 3.87
N ASN A 63 6.81 -2.54 4.58
CA ASN A 63 7.77 -2.87 5.64
C ASN A 63 8.47 -4.17 5.26
N GLY A 64 9.79 -4.12 5.24
CA GLY A 64 10.62 -5.24 4.87
C GLY A 64 12.09 -4.85 4.91
N LYS A 65 12.96 -5.85 4.99
CA LYS A 65 14.40 -5.63 4.94
C LYS A 65 14.80 -5.02 3.60
N GLY A 66 15.51 -3.90 3.62
CA GLY A 66 15.95 -3.18 2.42
C GLY A 66 14.91 -2.25 1.80
N ILE A 67 13.74 -2.07 2.45
CA ILE A 67 12.74 -1.09 2.01
C ILE A 67 12.98 0.23 2.73
N ILE A 68 13.13 1.30 1.96
CA ILE A 68 13.30 2.69 2.43
C ILE A 68 11.96 3.40 2.27
N ASN A 69 11.48 4.09 3.30
CA ASN A 69 10.17 4.78 3.32
C ASN A 69 10.28 6.30 3.61
N ASP A 70 11.50 6.77 3.86
CA ASP A 70 11.85 8.10 4.36
C ASP A 70 12.84 8.79 3.41
N SER A 71 12.81 8.42 2.12
CA SER A 71 13.63 9.06 1.10
C SER A 71 13.27 10.55 0.99
N PRO A 72 14.24 11.47 1.12
CA PRO A 72 13.99 12.90 1.00
C PRO A 72 13.75 13.34 -0.46
N THR A 73 14.14 12.51 -1.43
CA THR A 73 14.08 12.82 -2.86
C THR A 73 13.00 12.06 -3.61
N ASP A 74 12.54 10.92 -3.07
CA ASP A 74 11.54 10.07 -3.71
C ASP A 74 10.44 9.65 -2.72
N ARG A 75 9.33 10.38 -2.74
CA ARG A 75 8.14 10.08 -1.91
C ARG A 75 7.46 8.74 -2.24
N PHE A 76 7.76 8.14 -3.39
CA PHE A 76 7.18 6.87 -3.82
C PHE A 76 8.07 5.66 -3.52
N LEU A 77 9.28 5.90 -3.01
CA LEU A 77 10.15 4.82 -2.55
C LEU A 77 9.56 4.20 -1.29
N GLY A 78 9.19 2.91 -1.40
CA GLY A 78 8.62 2.12 -0.30
C GLY A 78 7.20 2.52 0.13
N SER A 79 6.68 3.66 -0.30
CA SER A 79 5.35 4.14 0.11
C SER A 79 4.55 4.76 -1.03
N VAL A 80 3.24 4.80 -0.88
CA VAL A 80 2.35 5.56 -1.77
C VAL A 80 1.40 6.40 -0.94
N SER A 81 1.28 7.68 -1.30
CA SER A 81 0.39 8.62 -0.66
C SER A 81 -0.65 9.14 -1.66
N PHE A 82 -1.90 9.21 -1.24
CA PHE A 82 -3.00 9.72 -2.06
C PHE A 82 -4.05 10.43 -1.19
N THR A 83 -4.85 11.26 -1.82
CA THR A 83 -6.02 11.90 -1.20
C THR A 83 -7.27 11.13 -1.60
N LEU A 84 -8.11 10.78 -0.62
CA LEU A 84 -9.37 10.08 -0.80
C LEU A 84 -10.52 10.99 -0.38
N VAL A 85 -11.53 11.10 -1.23
CA VAL A 85 -12.82 11.72 -0.94
C VAL A 85 -13.90 10.78 -1.46
N VAL A 86 -14.84 10.41 -0.60
CA VAL A 86 -16.00 9.59 -0.97
C VAL A 86 -17.24 10.47 -0.83
N GLY A 87 -17.89 10.79 -1.94
CA GLY A 87 -19.16 11.51 -1.93
C GLY A 87 -20.30 10.61 -1.46
N ALA A 88 -21.26 11.18 -0.74
CA ALA A 88 -22.52 10.53 -0.38
C ALA A 88 -23.47 10.36 -1.59
#